data_AF-A0A9D1DUZ7-F1
#
_entry.id   AF-A0A9D1DUZ7-F1
#
_cell.length_a   1.000
_cell.length_b   1.000
_cell.length_c   1.000
_cell.angle_alpha   90.00
_cell.angle_beta   90.00
_cell.angle_gamma   90.00
#
_symmetry.space_group_name_H-M   'P 1'
#
loop_
_entity.id
_entity.type
_entity.pdbx_description
1 polymer ?
#
loop_
_entity_poly.entity_id
_entity_poly.type
_entity_poly.pdbx_seq_one_letter_code
_entity_poly.pdbx_strand_id
1 'polypeptide(L)'
;MTRVMLADDVYKMVKDLGKTAIMVTHDLSEALSVGDKVVVLTKRPCVVKKIYDINYKNRSTPFNNRKEKEFNYYYEAIWRDLDVKL
;
A
#
# COMPACT_ATOMS: atom_id res chain seq x y z
N MET A 1 -20.47 -11.59 1.01
CA MET A 1 -20.47 -10.13 1.27
C MET A 1 -19.00 -9.71 1.35
N THR A 2 -18.48 -9.07 0.30
CA THR A 2 -17.06 -9.10 -0.11
C THR A 2 -16.20 -8.08 0.64
N ARG A 3 -15.10 -8.52 1.29
CA ARG A 3 -14.07 -7.69 1.97
C ARG A 3 -13.62 -6.46 1.17
N VAL A 4 -13.69 -6.53 -0.15
CA VAL A 4 -13.25 -5.47 -1.08
C VAL A 4 -14.08 -4.20 -0.95
N MET A 5 -15.40 -4.30 -0.72
CA MET A 5 -16.24 -3.10 -0.57
C MET A 5 -15.97 -2.37 0.74
N LEU A 6 -15.72 -3.12 1.82
CA LEU A 6 -15.35 -2.54 3.12
C LEU A 6 -14.04 -1.73 3.04
N ALA A 7 -13.06 -2.20 2.28
CA ALA A 7 -11.79 -1.49 2.11
C ALA A 7 -11.98 -0.15 1.37
N ASP A 8 -12.82 -0.13 0.33
CA ASP A 8 -13.15 1.09 -0.42
C ASP A 8 -13.91 2.11 0.44
N ASP A 9 -14.85 1.66 1.26
CA ASP A 9 -15.65 2.54 2.12
C ASP A 9 -14.82 3.14 3.27
N VAL A 10 -13.94 2.35 3.89
CA VAL A 10 -12.99 2.86 4.90
C VAL A 10 -12.03 3.86 4.29
N TYR A 11 -11.51 3.59 3.09
CA TYR A 11 -10.62 4.52 2.39
C TYR A 11 -11.31 5.85 2.07
N LYS A 12 -12.55 5.82 1.56
CA LYS A 12 -13.35 7.03 1.31
C LYS A 12 -13.61 7.82 2.59
N MET A 13 -14.10 7.15 3.64
CA MET A 13 -14.38 7.82 4.92
C MET A 13 -13.14 8.51 5.50
N VAL A 14 -11.97 7.86 5.50
CA VAL A 14 -10.74 8.45 6.06
C VAL A 14 -10.32 9.69 5.25
N LYS A 15 -10.44 9.64 3.92
CA LYS A 15 -10.19 10.82 3.06
C LYS A 15 -11.20 11.93 3.29
N ASP A 16 -12.49 11.60 3.35
CA ASP A 16 -13.57 12.56 3.54
C ASP A 16 -13.49 13.24 4.91
N LEU A 17 -13.05 12.51 5.93
CA LEU A 17 -12.82 13.02 7.29
C LEU A 17 -11.47 13.77 7.44
N GLY A 18 -10.62 13.76 6.41
CA GLY A 18 -9.29 14.39 6.44
C GLY A 18 -8.36 13.83 7.53
N LYS A 19 -8.54 12.56 7.91
CA LYS A 19 -7.74 11.90 8.96
C LYS A 19 -6.60 11.10 8.37
N THR A 20 -5.50 10.98 9.11
CA THR A 20 -4.41 10.07 8.76
C THR A 20 -4.63 8.74 9.45
N ALA A 21 -4.62 7.65 8.68
CA ALA A 21 -4.70 6.29 9.20
C ALA A 21 -3.38 5.56 8.95
N ILE A 22 -2.99 4.69 9.89
CA ILE A 22 -1.86 3.78 9.74
C ILE A 22 -2.43 2.35 9.71
N MET A 23 -2.07 1.61 8.67
CA MET A 23 -2.47 0.21 8.49
C MET A 23 -1.23 -0.67 8.44
N VAL A 24 -1.25 -1.76 9.20
CA VAL A 24 -0.22 -2.80 9.16
C VAL A 24 -0.80 -4.00 8.44
N THR A 25 -0.16 -4.42 7.36
CA THR A 25 -0.57 -5.60 6.58
C THR A 25 0.66 -6.41 6.16
N HIS A 26 0.43 -7.69 5.88
CA HIS A 26 1.41 -8.58 5.28
C HIS A 26 1.21 -8.73 3.77
N ASP A 27 0.14 -8.17 3.21
CA ASP A 27 -0.18 -8.21 1.78
C ASP A 27 0.31 -6.93 1.10
N LEU A 28 1.29 -7.08 0.20
CA LEU A 28 1.84 -5.97 -0.58
C LEU A 28 0.79 -5.32 -1.48
N SER A 29 -0.14 -6.10 -2.02
CA SER A 29 -1.19 -5.59 -2.90
C SER A 29 -2.18 -4.71 -2.13
N GLU A 30 -2.49 -5.07 -0.88
CA GLU A 30 -3.32 -4.26 0.01
C GLU A 30 -2.63 -2.94 0.35
N ALA A 31 -1.37 -3.00 0.77
CA ALA A 31 -0.55 -1.83 1.11
C ALA A 31 -0.45 -0.83 -0.07
N LEU A 32 -0.21 -1.32 -1.28
CA LEU A 32 -0.11 -0.49 -2.48
C LEU A 32 -1.45 0.08 -2.92
N SER A 33 -2.53 -0.71 -2.83
CA SER A 33 -3.84 -0.27 -3.29
C SER A 33 -4.44 0.84 -2.42
N VAL A 34 -4.20 0.79 -1.11
CA VAL A 34 -4.80 1.72 -0.13
C VAL A 34 -3.83 2.84 0.27
N GLY A 35 -2.53 2.54 0.38
CA GLY A 35 -1.55 3.45 0.95
C GLY A 35 -1.16 4.60 0.02
N ASP A 36 -1.11 5.82 0.58
CA ASP A 36 -0.40 6.94 -0.06
C ASP A 36 1.12 6.83 0.18
N LYS A 37 1.51 6.19 1.28
CA LYS A 37 2.90 5.85 1.62
C LYS A 37 2.98 4.41 2.10
N VAL A 38 4.04 3.70 1.68
CA VAL A 38 4.33 2.33 2.13
C VAL A 38 5.69 2.32 2.81
N VAL A 39 5.72 1.88 4.07
CA VAL A 39 6.94 1.76 4.87
C VAL A 39 7.34 0.29 4.95
N VAL A 40 8.52 -0.03 4.42
CA VAL A 40 9.09 -1.38 4.47
C VAL A 40 9.94 -1.50 5.73
N LEU A 41 9.67 -2.52 6.52
CA LEU A 41 10.38 -2.82 7.76
C LEU A 41 11.33 -4.01 7.56
N THR A 42 12.46 -4.02 8.27
CA THR A 42 13.39 -5.16 8.27
C THR A 42 12.88 -6.33 9.12
N LYS A 43 13.50 -7.50 8.96
CA LYS A 43 13.42 -8.56 9.97
C LYS A 43 13.95 -8.05 11.30
N ARG A 44 13.55 -8.72 12.39
CA ARG A 44 13.97 -8.39 13.75
C ARG A 44 15.51 -8.30 13.86
N PRO A 45 16.05 -7.28 14.56
CA PRO A 45 15.34 -6.16 15.19
C PRO A 45 14.75 -5.19 14.13
N CYS A 46 13.50 -4.78 14.34
CA CYS A 46 12.71 -4.06 13.35
C CYS A 46 13.20 -2.61 13.18
N VAL A 47 13.74 -2.28 12.01
CA VAL A 47 14.07 -0.91 11.60
C VAL A 47 13.36 -0.57 10.29
N VAL A 48 13.16 0.73 10.04
CA VAL A 48 12.64 1.20 8.75
C VAL A 48 13.70 0.95 7.69
N LYS A 49 13.42 0.04 6.76
CA LYS A 49 14.30 -0.26 5.64
C LYS A 49 14.20 0.80 4.56
N LYS A 50 12.96 1.15 4.19
CA LYS A 50 12.69 2.12 3.13
C LYS A 50 11.26 2.64 3.22
N ILE A 51 11.04 3.85 2.73
CA ILE A 51 9.72 4.46 2.60
C ILE A 51 9.47 4.73 1.11
N TYR A 52 8.30 4.35 0.63
CA TYR A 52 7.84 4.58 -0.72
C TYR A 52 6.66 5.56 -0.70
N ASP A 53 6.80 6.69 -1.38
CA ASP A 53 5.67 7.57 -1.66
C ASP A 53 4.95 7.05 -2.92
N ILE A 54 3.73 6.55 -2.75
CA ILE A 54 2.98 5.87 -3.81
C ILE A 54 2.18 6.90 -4.60
N ASN A 55 2.68 7.24 -5.78
CA ASN A 55 2.00 8.14 -6.69
C ASN A 55 1.50 7.40 -7.93
N TYR A 56 0.19 7.42 -8.15
CA TYR A 56 -0.49 6.87 -9.31
C TYR A 56 -1.02 8.02 -10.18
N LYS A 57 -0.87 7.93 -11.50
CA LYS A 57 -1.36 8.97 -12.42
C LYS A 57 -2.87 9.16 -12.27
N ASN A 58 -3.63 8.08 -12.20
CA ASN A 58 -5.08 8.12 -11.99
C ASN A 58 -5.48 7.53 -10.64
N ARG A 59 -4.95 8.10 -9.55
CA ARG A 59 -5.27 7.65 -8.18
C ARG A 59 -6.78 7.75 -7.92
N SER A 60 -7.43 6.62 -7.66
CA SER A 60 -8.86 6.57 -7.39
C SER A 60 -9.16 5.59 -6.26
N THR A 61 -9.85 4.48 -6.54
CA THR A 61 -10.15 3.43 -5.56
C THR A 61 -9.04 2.40 -5.50
N PRO A 62 -8.85 1.71 -4.35
CA PRO A 62 -7.96 0.57 -4.24
C PRO A 62 -8.07 -0.43 -5.39
N PHE A 63 -9.28 -0.74 -5.85
CA PHE A 63 -9.50 -1.63 -6.98
C PHE A 63 -8.91 -1.11 -8.31
N ASN A 64 -9.08 0.18 -8.60
CA ASN A 64 -8.56 0.79 -9.82
C ASN A 64 -7.05 1.04 -9.75
N ASN A 65 -6.53 1.41 -8.58
CA ASN A 65 -5.09 1.61 -8.37
C ASN A 65 -4.28 0.34 -8.72
N ARG A 66 -4.85 -0.86 -8.53
CA ARG A 66 -4.22 -2.14 -8.92
C ARG A 66 -4.04 -2.32 -10.43
N LYS A 67 -4.74 -1.55 -11.25
CA LYS A 67 -4.66 -1.62 -12.73
C LYS A 67 -3.67 -0.62 -13.31
N GLU A 68 -3.15 0.30 -12.50
CA GLU A 68 -2.20 1.30 -12.94
C GLU A 68 -0.84 0.67 -13.25
N LYS A 69 -0.11 1.20 -14.24
CA LYS A 69 1.20 0.64 -14.64
C LYS A 69 2.24 0.79 -13.53
N GLU A 70 2.14 1.88 -12.80
CA GLU A 70 2.98 2.22 -11.65
C GLU A 70 2.78 1.22 -10.51
N PHE A 71 1.63 0.53 -10.43
CA PHE A 71 1.40 -0.49 -9.42
C PHE A 71 2.42 -1.62 -9.51
N ASN A 72 2.62 -2.17 -10.71
CA ASN A 72 3.60 -3.25 -10.92
C ASN A 72 5.03 -2.77 -10.63
N TYR A 73 5.35 -1.52 -10.98
CA TYR A 73 6.66 -0.94 -10.67
C TYR A 73 6.93 -0.90 -9.16
N TYR A 74 5.99 -0.36 -8.38
CA TYR A 74 6.15 -0.32 -6.92
C TYR A 74 6.11 -1.72 -6.31
N TYR A 75 5.28 -2.61 -6.86
CA TYR A 75 5.21 -4.00 -6.42
C TYR A 75 6.56 -4.68 -6.55
N GLU A 76 7.20 -4.64 -7.72
CA GLU A 76 8.52 -5.26 -7.90
C GLU A 76 9.60 -4.59 -7.04
N ALA A 77 9.58 -3.26 -6.91
CA ALA A 77 10.55 -2.54 -6.08
C ALA A 77 10.46 -2.92 -4.60
N ILE A 78 9.24 -2.96 -4.04
CA ILE A 78 9.02 -3.35 -2.65
C ILE A 78 9.26 -4.84 -2.45
N TRP A 79 8.83 -5.67 -3.40
CA TRP A 79 9.08 -7.11 -3.36
C TRP A 79 10.57 -7.40 -3.29
N ARG A 80 11.39 -6.74 -4.12
CA ARG A 80 12.85 -6.87 -4.08
C ARG A 80 13.45 -6.44 -2.74
N ASP A 81 12.87 -5.42 -2.10
CA ASP A 81 13.31 -5.00 -0.76
C ASP A 81 12.83 -5.96 0.35
N LEU A 82 11.74 -6.69 0.15
CA LEU A 82 11.31 -7.76 1.06
C LEU A 82 12.15 -9.03 0.86
N ASP A 83 12.44 -9.38 -0.40
CA ASP A 83 13.14 -10.56 -0.87
C ASP A 83 14.66 -10.38 -0.85
N VAL A 84 15.19 -9.93 0.29
CA VAL A 84 16.61 -10.04 0.57
C VAL A 84 16.87 -11.44 1.08
N LYS A 85 17.46 -12.26 0.20
CA LYS A 85 18.12 -13.53 0.52
C LYS A 85 18.75 -13.47 1.92
N LEU A 86 18.25 -14.33 2.81
CA LEU A 86 19.01 -14.85 3.94
C LEU A 86 20.15 -15.73 3.42
#